data_AF-A0ABD2KZY5-F1
#
_entry.id   AF-A0ABD2KZY5-F1
#
_cell.length_a   1.000
_cell.length_b   1.000
_cell.length_c   1.000
_cell.angle_alpha   90.00
_cell.angle_beta   90.00
_cell.angle_gamma   90.00
#
_symmetry.space_group_name_H-M   'P 1'
#
loop_
_entity.id
_entity.type
_entity.pdbx_description
1 polymer ?
#
loop_
_entity_poly.entity_id
_entity_poly.type
_entity_poly.pdbx_seq_one_letter_code
_entity_poly.pdbx_strand_id
1 'polypeptide(L)'
;MALRLNLFYDILCPRSWVFYQTLQKKLPYWRTFREIEVDYLPISANFLHEKIYGNLHPAGILARKKDHTAHFFRVGRELGVPFTEMDDIVMRIEERANKEDFGMRHMQLLFDDRIVAVPWFRIDSVPGHQKLFAFTEILRLEMLDEMIAQPCYNPLNHNVDNPLYFPPDYENSEEREEGAENENIAKIERRWIKRKKRMAITH
;
A
#
# COMPACT_ATOMS: atom_id res chain seq x y z
N MET A 1 -1.98 -23.26 8.33
CA MET A 1 -1.80 -22.52 7.08
C MET A 1 -2.00 -21.06 7.41
N ALA A 2 -0.92 -20.29 7.42
CA ALA A 2 -0.93 -18.91 7.91
C ALA A 2 -1.69 -17.99 6.95
N LEU A 3 -2.54 -17.12 7.51
CA LEU A 3 -3.18 -16.02 6.79
C LEU A 3 -2.25 -14.81 6.84
N ARG A 4 -1.97 -14.21 5.69
CA ARG A 4 -1.08 -13.04 5.60
C ARG A 4 -1.90 -11.77 5.40
N LEU A 5 -1.74 -10.84 6.34
CA LEU A 5 -2.44 -9.56 6.39
C LEU A 5 -1.45 -8.45 6.05
N ASN A 6 -1.69 -7.71 4.98
CA ASN A 6 -0.87 -6.55 4.61
C ASN A 6 -1.63 -5.28 5.01
N LEU A 7 -1.07 -4.52 5.95
CA LEU A 7 -1.58 -3.22 6.36
C LEU A 7 -0.69 -2.12 5.76
N PHE A 8 -1.25 -1.39 4.80
CA PHE A 8 -0.64 -0.20 4.24
C PHE A 8 -1.09 1.04 5.02
N TYR A 9 -0.13 1.77 5.58
CA TYR A 9 -0.43 2.84 6.53
C TYR A 9 0.49 4.05 6.37
N ASP A 10 -0.04 5.23 6.66
CA ASP A 10 0.76 6.46 6.79
C ASP A 10 0.74 6.90 8.26
N ILE A 11 1.91 7.08 8.87
CA ILE A 11 2.03 7.53 10.26
C ILE A 11 1.41 8.91 10.50
N LEU A 12 1.30 9.72 9.45
CA LEU A 12 0.67 11.05 9.49
C LEU A 12 -0.84 11.00 9.26
N CYS A 13 -1.40 9.85 8.90
CA CYS A 13 -2.84 9.67 8.71
C CYS A 13 -3.49 9.20 10.02
N PRO A 14 -4.37 10.01 10.66
CA PRO A 14 -5.03 9.61 11.90
C PRO A 14 -5.86 8.33 11.74
N ARG A 15 -6.47 8.11 10.58
CA ARG A 15 -7.23 6.88 10.29
C ARG A 15 -6.33 5.65 10.30
N SER A 16 -5.10 5.76 9.79
CA SER A 16 -4.13 4.67 9.83
C SER A 16 -3.75 4.31 11.26
N TRP A 17 -3.58 5.30 12.13
CA TRP A 17 -3.31 5.06 13.55
C TRP A 17 -4.47 4.35 14.25
N VAL A 18 -5.70 4.81 14.06
CA VAL A 18 -6.88 4.16 14.65
C VAL A 18 -7.01 2.72 14.13
N PHE A 19 -6.80 2.49 12.84
CA PHE A 19 -6.82 1.14 12.26
C PHE A 19 -5.78 0.23 12.91
N TYR A 20 -4.53 0.70 13.03
CA TYR A 20 -3.45 -0.04 13.67
C TYR A 20 -3.83 -0.44 15.11
N GLN A 21 -4.34 0.51 15.91
CA GLN A 21 -4.74 0.24 17.29
C GLN A 21 -5.87 -0.79 17.38
N THR A 22 -6.89 -0.68 16.52
CA THR A 22 -7.99 -1.64 16.46
C THR A 22 -7.50 -3.03 16.06
N LEU A 23 -6.60 -3.11 15.07
CA LEU A 23 -5.98 -4.36 14.65
C LEU A 23 -5.19 -5.01 15.79
N GLN A 24 -4.36 -4.24 16.52
CA GLN A 24 -3.60 -4.78 17.66
C GLN A 24 -4.52 -5.39 18.73
N LYS A 25 -5.70 -4.81 18.95
CA LYS A 25 -6.69 -5.36 19.91
C LYS A 25 -7.35 -6.64 19.42
N LYS A 26 -7.59 -6.77 18.10
CA LYS A 26 -8.25 -7.93 17.50
C LYS A 26 -7.29 -9.11 17.25
N LEU A 27 -6.01 -8.85 16.98
CA LEU A 27 -5.03 -9.89 16.64
C LEU A 27 -4.92 -11.04 17.67
N PRO A 28 -4.92 -10.81 19.00
CA PRO A 28 -4.88 -11.90 19.97
C PRO A 28 -6.07 -12.86 19.83
N TYR A 29 -7.28 -12.33 19.63
CA TYR A 29 -8.49 -13.12 19.42
C TYR A 29 -8.44 -13.85 18.08
N TRP A 30 -8.09 -13.17 16.98
CA TRP A 30 -8.00 -13.81 15.67
C TRP A 30 -6.99 -14.96 15.63
N ARG A 31 -5.88 -14.81 16.36
CA ARG A 31 -4.84 -15.84 16.48
C ARG A 31 -5.30 -17.11 17.21
N THR A 32 -6.44 -17.09 17.92
CA THR A 32 -7.01 -18.31 18.50
C THR A 32 -7.68 -19.21 17.46
N PHE A 33 -8.05 -18.66 16.29
CA PHE A 33 -8.71 -19.41 15.22
C PHE A 33 -7.73 -19.84 14.13
N ARG A 34 -6.77 -18.97 13.79
CA ARG A 34 -5.82 -19.19 12.69
C ARG A 34 -4.47 -18.59 13.00
N GLU A 35 -3.44 -19.18 12.41
CA GLU A 35 -2.13 -18.57 12.34
C GLU A 35 -2.20 -17.32 11.45
N ILE A 36 -1.79 -16.17 11.98
CA ILE A 36 -1.92 -14.88 11.30
C ILE A 36 -0.59 -14.13 11.37
N GLU A 37 -0.10 -13.81 10.18
CA GLU A 37 1.05 -12.95 9.95
C GLU A 37 0.57 -11.57 9.49
N VAL A 38 1.20 -10.52 10.01
CA VAL A 38 0.85 -9.14 9.65
C VAL A 38 2.09 -8.43 9.14
N ASP A 39 2.03 -7.97 7.90
CA ASP A 39 3.01 -7.08 7.31
C ASP A 39 2.54 -5.63 7.42
N TYR A 40 3.38 -4.81 8.04
CA TYR A 40 3.17 -3.38 8.13
C TYR A 40 3.95 -2.69 7.01
N LEU A 41 3.22 -2.16 6.03
CA LEU A 41 3.78 -1.58 4.82
C LEU A 41 3.63 -0.05 4.89
N PRO A 42 4.67 0.68 5.29
CA PRO A 42 4.58 2.13 5.41
C PRO A 42 4.41 2.76 4.03
N ILE A 43 3.41 3.61 3.88
CA ILE A 43 3.18 4.42 2.70
C ILE A 43 2.88 5.88 3.02
N SER A 44 3.05 6.74 2.03
CA SER A 44 2.81 8.18 2.10
C SER A 44 1.51 8.51 1.40
N ALA A 45 0.48 8.88 2.17
CA ALA A 45 -0.80 9.37 1.66
C ALA A 45 -0.58 10.57 0.73
N ASN A 46 0.42 11.39 1.04
CA ASN A 46 0.81 12.52 0.23
C ASN A 46 1.33 12.12 -1.15
N PHE A 47 2.10 11.03 -1.23
CA PHE A 47 2.55 10.51 -2.52
C PHE A 47 1.36 10.08 -3.36
N LEU A 48 0.40 9.36 -2.76
CA LEU A 48 -0.86 8.99 -3.42
C LEU A 48 -1.60 10.24 -3.90
N HIS A 49 -1.76 11.24 -3.02
CA HIS A 49 -2.46 12.47 -3.35
C HIS A 49 -1.77 13.28 -4.45
N GLU A 50 -0.45 13.42 -4.43
CA GLU A 50 0.31 14.14 -5.47
C GLU A 50 0.16 13.46 -6.83
N LYS A 51 0.27 12.12 -6.87
CA LYS A 51 0.16 11.36 -8.12
C LYS A 51 -1.26 11.32 -8.66
N ILE A 52 -2.27 11.21 -7.80
CA ILE A 52 -3.68 11.13 -8.21
C ILE A 52 -4.24 12.52 -8.54
N TYR A 53 -3.97 13.52 -7.70
CA TYR A 53 -4.62 14.85 -7.78
C TYR A 53 -3.70 15.97 -8.26
N GLY A 54 -2.42 15.69 -8.52
CA GLY A 54 -1.52 16.58 -9.24
C GLY A 54 -0.96 17.77 -8.46
N ASN A 55 -1.37 18.02 -7.21
CA ASN A 55 -0.85 19.11 -6.37
C ASN A 55 -0.81 18.74 -4.88
N LEU A 56 0.37 18.89 -4.26
CA LEU A 56 0.52 18.90 -2.81
C LEU A 56 0.25 20.32 -2.28
N HIS A 57 -0.62 20.45 -1.29
CA HIS A 57 -0.88 21.75 -0.67
C HIS A 57 0.42 22.30 -0.04
N PRO A 58 0.87 23.53 -0.38
CA PRO A 58 2.17 24.09 0.07
C PRO A 58 2.38 24.08 1.60
N ALA A 59 1.30 24.21 2.38
CA ALA A 59 1.35 24.12 3.84
C ALA A 59 1.82 22.75 4.35
N GLY A 60 1.53 21.65 3.63
CA GLY A 60 1.97 20.30 3.97
C GLY A 60 3.46 20.05 3.71
N ILE A 61 4.06 20.83 2.81
CA ILE A 61 5.51 20.83 2.51
C ILE A 61 6.25 21.68 3.56
N LEU A 62 5.70 22.84 3.93
CA LEU A 62 6.33 23.78 4.86
C LEU A 62 6.33 23.30 6.33
N ALA A 63 5.33 22.54 6.76
CA ALA A 63 5.31 21.94 8.10
C ALA A 63 6.44 20.91 8.34
N ARG A 64 7.15 20.48 7.29
CA ARG A 64 8.12 19.38 7.31
C ARG A 64 9.58 19.80 7.17
N LYS A 65 9.94 21.05 7.48
CA LYS A 65 11.35 21.49 7.38
C LYS A 65 12.06 21.73 8.73
N LYS A 66 11.46 21.36 9.86
CA LYS A 66 12.09 21.51 11.18
C LYS A 66 12.52 20.16 11.76
N ASP A 67 13.81 20.03 12.05
CA ASP A 67 14.50 19.05 12.91
C ASP A 67 13.85 17.67 13.08
N HIS A 68 13.56 16.98 11.97
CA HIS A 68 13.02 15.61 12.01
C HIS A 68 13.97 14.64 12.69
N THR A 69 15.28 14.81 12.53
CA THR A 69 16.30 13.95 13.13
C THR A 69 16.18 13.93 14.66
N ALA A 70 16.06 15.08 15.30
CA ALA A 70 15.89 15.16 16.74
C ALA A 70 14.58 14.48 17.21
N HIS A 71 13.52 14.60 16.41
CA HIS A 71 12.26 13.94 16.68
C HIS A 71 12.38 12.41 16.58
N PHE A 72 13.06 11.89 15.55
CA PHE A 72 13.34 10.47 15.39
C PHE A 72 14.11 9.89 16.57
N PHE A 73 15.16 10.57 17.04
CA PHE A 73 15.91 10.13 18.22
C PHE A 73 15.07 10.15 19.51
N ARG A 74 14.19 11.14 19.67
CA ARG A 74 13.28 11.20 20.82
C ARG A 74 12.32 10.02 20.82
N VAL A 75 11.67 9.76 19.68
CA VAL A 75 10.74 8.63 19.52
C VAL A 75 11.47 7.30 19.69
N GLY A 76 12.64 7.13 19.08
CA GLY A 76 13.46 5.92 19.24
C GLY A 76 13.79 5.64 20.70
N ARG A 77 14.17 6.68 21.47
CA ARG A 77 14.39 6.57 22.92
C ARG A 77 13.13 6.14 23.68
N GLU A 78 11.98 6.73 23.38
CA GLU A 78 10.70 6.36 23.99
C GLU A 78 10.31 4.90 23.70
N LEU A 79 10.69 4.37 22.54
CA LEU A 79 10.50 2.98 22.13
C LEU A 79 11.60 2.03 22.63
N GLY A 80 12.62 2.54 23.33
CA GLY A 80 13.75 1.74 23.84
C GLY A 80 14.76 1.31 22.77
N VAL A 81 14.76 1.94 21.60
CA VAL A 81 15.73 1.68 20.52
C VAL A 81 17.09 2.30 20.89
N PRO A 82 18.19 1.53 20.84
CA PRO A 82 19.53 2.05 21.08
C PRO A 82 19.88 3.22 20.16
N PHE A 83 20.61 4.21 20.68
CA PHE A 83 21.01 5.38 19.89
C PHE A 83 21.75 5.01 18.60
N THR A 84 22.67 4.05 18.67
CA THR A 84 23.46 3.59 17.51
C THR A 84 22.60 2.99 16.41
N GLU A 85 21.56 2.24 16.76
CA GLU A 85 20.60 1.70 15.80
C GLU A 85 19.73 2.82 15.20
N MET A 86 19.29 3.77 16.04
CA MET A 86 18.49 4.88 15.56
C MET A 86 19.29 5.81 14.63
N ASP A 87 20.56 6.05 14.92
CA ASP A 87 21.47 6.85 14.10
C ASP A 87 21.67 6.23 12.72
N ASP A 88 21.95 4.91 12.68
CA ASP A 88 22.06 4.15 11.43
C ASP A 88 20.75 4.18 10.62
N ILE A 89 19.59 4.04 11.26
CA ILE A 89 18.29 4.16 10.60
C ILE A 89 18.12 5.55 9.98
N VAL A 90 18.37 6.62 10.74
CA VAL A 90 18.20 8.00 10.26
C VAL A 90 19.15 8.31 9.10
N MET A 91 20.41 7.87 9.19
CA MET A 91 21.38 8.04 8.11
C MET A 91 20.90 7.35 6.82
N ARG A 92 20.37 6.13 6.94
CA ARG A 92 19.89 5.37 5.78
C ARG A 92 18.63 5.96 5.15
N ILE A 93 17.74 6.59 5.91
CA ILE A 93 16.53 7.22 5.36
C ILE A 93 16.85 8.25 4.26
N GLU A 94 17.99 8.94 4.37
CA GLU A 94 18.37 9.96 3.39
C GLU A 94 19.06 9.38 2.14
N GLU A 95 19.46 8.11 2.17
CA GLU A 95 20.10 7.44 1.05
C GLU A 95 19.18 7.44 -0.18
N ARG A 96 19.78 7.77 -1.32
CA ARG A 96 19.07 7.84 -2.60
C ARG A 96 18.39 6.52 -2.96
N ALA A 97 19.04 5.40 -2.69
CA ALA A 97 18.49 4.07 -2.95
C ALA A 97 17.17 3.84 -2.20
N ASN A 98 17.09 4.25 -0.93
CA ASN A 98 15.88 4.11 -0.12
C ASN A 98 14.77 5.04 -0.60
N LYS A 99 15.10 6.26 -1.06
CA LYS A 99 14.13 7.17 -1.67
C LYS A 99 13.56 6.63 -2.99
N GLU A 100 14.41 6.05 -3.83
CA GLU A 100 14.02 5.46 -5.11
C GLU A 100 13.20 4.18 -4.91
N ASP A 101 13.62 3.27 -4.03
CA ASP A 101 12.88 2.05 -3.67
C ASP A 101 11.51 2.40 -3.07
N PHE A 102 11.46 3.37 -2.14
CA PHE A 102 10.20 3.83 -1.57
C PHE A 102 9.25 4.37 -2.65
N GLY A 103 9.73 5.22 -3.56
CA GLY A 103 8.94 5.75 -4.67
C GLY A 103 8.45 4.68 -5.64
N MET A 104 9.31 3.72 -6.01
CA MET A 104 8.97 2.62 -6.92
C MET A 104 7.93 1.67 -6.30
N ARG A 105 8.12 1.26 -5.04
CA ARG A 105 7.13 0.45 -4.32
C ARG A 105 5.78 1.16 -4.24
N HIS A 106 5.77 2.47 -3.99
CA HIS A 106 4.50 3.22 -3.96
C HIS A 106 3.79 3.23 -5.33
N MET A 107 4.55 3.35 -6.41
CA MET A 107 3.97 3.32 -7.75
C MET A 107 3.41 1.93 -8.09
N GLN A 108 4.14 0.86 -7.74
CA GLN A 108 3.64 -0.51 -7.90
C GLN A 108 2.33 -0.70 -7.12
N LEU A 109 2.28 -0.29 -5.85
CA LEU A 109 1.07 -0.37 -5.03
C LEU A 109 -0.10 0.47 -5.59
N LEU A 110 0.18 1.63 -6.17
CA LEU A 110 -0.83 2.46 -6.83
C LEU A 110 -1.41 1.80 -8.09
N PHE A 111 -0.57 1.20 -8.94
CA PHE A 111 -1.01 0.66 -10.22
C PHE A 111 -1.52 -0.77 -10.12
N ASP A 112 -0.82 -1.63 -9.38
CA ASP A 112 -1.12 -3.06 -9.29
C ASP A 112 -2.24 -3.32 -8.28
N ASP A 113 -2.22 -2.60 -7.15
CA ASP A 113 -3.21 -2.76 -6.07
C ASP A 113 -4.33 -1.72 -6.12
N ARG A 114 -4.24 -0.71 -7.00
CA ARG A 114 -5.22 0.38 -7.15
C ARG A 114 -5.53 1.08 -5.82
N ILE A 115 -4.51 1.22 -4.96
CA ILE A 115 -4.66 1.85 -3.64
C ILE A 115 -4.82 3.35 -3.80
N VAL A 116 -6.04 3.86 -3.57
CA VAL A 116 -6.36 5.29 -3.69
C VAL A 116 -6.37 6.04 -2.37
N ALA A 117 -6.37 5.32 -1.24
CA ALA A 117 -6.46 5.92 0.09
C ALA A 117 -5.80 5.03 1.16
N VAL A 118 -5.49 5.64 2.30
CA VAL A 118 -4.98 4.97 3.50
C VAL A 118 -5.88 5.19 4.73
N PRO A 119 -5.94 4.21 5.66
CA PRO A 119 -5.28 2.90 5.61
C PRO A 119 -5.83 2.02 4.49
N TRP A 120 -5.00 1.14 3.96
CA TRP A 120 -5.43 0.09 3.04
C TRP A 120 -5.04 -1.25 3.62
N PHE A 121 -5.94 -2.22 3.54
CA PHE A 121 -5.76 -3.52 4.14
C PHE A 121 -6.02 -4.59 3.10
N ARG A 122 -5.11 -5.56 2.99
CA ARG A 122 -5.17 -6.64 2.01
C ARG A 122 -4.95 -7.97 2.69
N ILE A 123 -5.80 -8.95 2.38
CA ILE A 123 -5.62 -10.34 2.81
C ILE A 123 -5.14 -11.14 1.62
N ASP A 124 -3.95 -11.69 1.75
CA ASP A 124 -3.43 -12.61 0.76
C ASP A 124 -3.80 -14.03 1.17
N SER A 125 -4.38 -14.77 0.21
CA SER A 125 -4.39 -16.21 0.28
C SER A 125 -2.93 -16.68 0.26
N VAL A 126 -2.68 -17.78 0.94
CA VAL A 126 -1.44 -18.55 1.00
C VAL A 126 -0.59 -18.55 -0.29
N PRO A 127 0.73 -18.87 -0.19
CA PRO A 127 1.67 -18.72 -1.31
C PRO A 127 1.16 -19.25 -2.63
N GLY A 128 1.03 -18.35 -3.61
CA GLY A 128 0.63 -18.67 -4.99
C GLY A 128 -0.83 -18.39 -5.35
N HIS A 129 -1.63 -17.72 -4.51
CA HIS A 129 -3.02 -17.36 -4.85
C HIS A 129 -3.28 -15.85 -4.98
N GLN A 130 -4.27 -15.51 -5.81
CA GLN A 130 -4.77 -14.16 -6.05
C GLN A 130 -5.33 -13.50 -4.77
N LYS A 131 -5.22 -12.17 -4.71
CA LYS A 131 -5.76 -11.30 -3.66
C LYS A 131 -7.18 -11.72 -3.28
N LEU A 132 -7.42 -12.02 -2.01
CA LEU A 132 -8.75 -12.45 -1.56
C LEU A 132 -9.66 -11.23 -1.40
N PHE A 133 -9.24 -10.29 -0.55
CA PHE A 133 -10.03 -9.10 -0.23
C PHE A 133 -9.11 -7.92 0.04
N ALA A 134 -9.58 -6.73 -0.32
CA ALA A 134 -8.93 -5.49 0.03
C ALA A 134 -9.97 -4.41 0.37
N PHE A 135 -9.68 -3.60 1.39
CA PHE A 135 -10.58 -2.51 1.79
C PHE A 135 -9.82 -1.37 2.50
N THR A 136 -10.47 -0.20 2.53
CA THR A 136 -9.92 1.06 3.07
C THR A 136 -10.48 1.48 4.43
N GLU A 137 -11.55 0.81 4.87
CA GLU A 137 -12.36 1.29 5.99
C GLU A 137 -12.15 0.44 7.24
N ILE A 138 -11.93 1.10 8.38
CA ILE A 138 -11.82 0.46 9.70
C ILE A 138 -13.06 -0.38 10.01
N LEU A 139 -14.25 0.09 9.59
CA LEU A 139 -15.53 -0.59 9.83
C LEU A 139 -15.60 -1.99 9.21
N ARG A 140 -14.76 -2.28 8.21
CA ARG A 140 -14.68 -3.60 7.57
C ARG A 140 -13.89 -4.62 8.40
N LEU A 141 -13.24 -4.21 9.49
CA LEU A 141 -12.60 -5.14 10.43
C LEU A 141 -13.63 -6.05 11.12
N GLU A 142 -14.87 -5.60 11.32
CA GLU A 142 -15.93 -6.46 11.88
C GLU A 142 -16.31 -7.58 10.90
N MET A 143 -16.30 -7.31 9.59
CA MET A 143 -16.49 -8.38 8.59
C MET A 143 -15.35 -9.40 8.65
N LEU A 144 -14.14 -8.98 9.00
CA LEU A 144 -13.03 -9.91 9.18
C LEU A 144 -13.16 -10.76 10.43
N ASP A 145 -13.76 -10.26 11.50
CA ASP A 145 -14.05 -11.08 12.67
C ASP A 145 -14.89 -12.29 12.26
N GLU A 146 -15.95 -12.07 11.48
CA GLU A 146 -16.81 -13.13 10.96
C GLU A 146 -16.04 -14.10 10.05
N MET A 147 -15.26 -13.57 9.11
CA MET A 147 -14.49 -14.40 8.16
C MET A 147 -13.42 -15.24 8.86
N ILE A 148 -12.73 -14.69 9.85
CA ILE A 148 -11.66 -15.38 10.58
C ILE A 148 -12.27 -16.42 11.53
N ALA A 149 -13.40 -16.10 12.17
CA ALA A 149 -14.08 -17.01 13.10
C ALA A 149 -14.75 -18.19 12.39
N GLN A 150 -15.09 -18.09 11.09
CA GLN A 150 -15.70 -19.18 10.34
C GLN A 150 -14.69 -20.32 10.07
N PRO A 151 -14.93 -21.54 10.61
CA PRO A 151 -14.02 -22.67 10.41
C PRO A 151 -14.08 -23.22 8.98
N CYS A 152 -15.20 -23.04 8.28
CA CYS A 152 -15.41 -23.49 6.90
C CYS A 152 -14.93 -22.49 5.84
N TYR A 153 -14.48 -21.30 6.24
CA TYR A 153 -13.94 -20.33 5.30
C TYR A 153 -12.57 -20.82 4.80
N ASN A 154 -12.59 -21.67 3.78
CA ASN A 154 -11.41 -22.00 3.00
C ASN A 154 -11.35 -20.98 1.86
N PRO A 155 -10.43 -20.00 1.89
CA PRO A 155 -10.29 -19.03 0.81
C PRO A 155 -9.97 -19.67 -0.55
N LEU A 156 -9.58 -20.95 -0.56
CA LEU A 156 -9.35 -21.75 -1.77
C LEU A 156 -10.61 -22.46 -2.28
N ASN A 157 -11.71 -22.49 -1.50
CA ASN A 157 -13.00 -23.09 -1.89
C ASN A 157 -13.95 -22.10 -2.59
N HIS A 158 -13.49 -20.92 -3.02
CA HIS A 158 -14.32 -20.04 -3.86
C HIS A 158 -14.62 -20.63 -5.25
N ASN A 159 -14.04 -21.79 -5.59
CA ASN A 159 -14.43 -22.64 -6.72
C ASN A 159 -15.57 -23.62 -6.41
N VAL A 160 -16.16 -23.60 -5.22
CA VAL A 160 -17.39 -24.36 -4.94
C VAL A 160 -18.56 -23.51 -5.45
N ASP A 161 -18.91 -23.70 -6.73
CA ASP A 161 -20.16 -23.28 -7.39
C ASP A 161 -20.94 -22.20 -6.62
N ASN A 162 -20.43 -20.96 -6.61
CA ASN A 162 -21.26 -19.84 -6.20
C ASN A 162 -22.20 -19.55 -7.38
N PRO A 163 -23.51 -19.90 -7.32
CA PRO A 163 -24.42 -19.74 -8.45
C PRO A 163 -24.65 -18.26 -8.84
N LEU A 164 -24.07 -17.33 -8.09
CA LEU A 164 -24.11 -15.88 -8.33
C LEU A 164 -22.77 -15.29 -8.79
N TYR A 165 -21.68 -16.07 -8.79
CA TYR A 165 -20.39 -15.61 -9.31
C TYR A 165 -20.26 -16.01 -10.78
N PHE A 166 -20.58 -15.06 -11.65
CA PHE A 166 -20.21 -15.14 -13.05
C PHE A 166 -18.81 -14.52 -13.17
N PRO A 167 -17.74 -15.32 -13.36
CA PRO A 167 -16.45 -14.73 -13.72
C PRO A 167 -16.67 -13.89 -14.99
N PRO A 168 -16.10 -12.68 -15.08
CA PRO A 168 -16.19 -11.92 -16.32
C PRO A 168 -15.60 -12.77 -17.45
N ASP A 169 -16.27 -12.83 -18.60
CA ASP A 169 -15.84 -13.63 -19.75
C ASP A 169 -14.42 -13.19 -20.21
N TYR A 170 -13.40 -13.90 -19.71
CA TYR A 170 -12.00 -13.55 -19.93
C TYR A 170 -11.53 -13.84 -21.37
N GLU A 171 -12.31 -14.59 -22.17
CA GLU A 171 -11.93 -15.02 -23.52
C GLU A 171 -11.76 -13.88 -24.55
N ASN A 172 -12.07 -12.62 -24.21
CA ASN A 172 -11.84 -11.46 -25.08
C ASN A 172 -11.03 -10.32 -24.41
N SER A 173 -10.41 -10.57 -23.26
CA SER A 173 -9.72 -9.51 -22.49
C SER A 173 -8.25 -9.34 -22.85
N GLU A 174 -7.54 -10.41 -23.25
CA GLU A 174 -6.12 -10.35 -23.60
C GLU A 174 -5.86 -9.50 -24.86
N GLU A 175 -6.70 -9.63 -25.90
CA GLU A 175 -6.58 -8.80 -27.11
C GLU A 175 -6.91 -7.30 -26.87
N ARG A 176 -7.73 -6.99 -25.86
CA ARG A 176 -8.04 -5.60 -25.48
C ARG A 176 -6.95 -4.98 -24.61
N GLU A 177 -6.31 -5.76 -23.75
CA GLU A 177 -5.23 -5.26 -22.88
C GLU A 177 -3.95 -4.99 -23.67
N GLU A 178 -3.55 -5.86 -24.61
CA GLU A 178 -2.39 -5.60 -25.48
C GLU A 178 -2.58 -4.34 -26.36
N GLY A 179 -3.80 -4.12 -26.87
CA GLY A 179 -4.12 -2.92 -27.64
C GLY A 179 -4.03 -1.64 -26.80
N ALA A 180 -4.56 -1.67 -25.58
CA ALA A 180 -4.56 -0.54 -24.66
C ALA A 180 -3.16 -0.22 -24.12
N GLU A 181 -2.34 -1.23 -23.85
CA GLU A 181 -0.97 -1.06 -23.37
C GLU A 181 -0.07 -0.45 -24.46
N ASN A 182 -0.17 -0.95 -25.69
CA ASN A 182 0.55 -0.40 -26.84
C ASN A 182 0.19 1.06 -27.14
N GLU A 183 -1.10 1.41 -27.02
CA GLU A 183 -1.54 2.79 -27.21
C GLU A 183 -1.01 3.72 -26.09
N ASN A 184 -0.93 3.23 -24.86
CA ASN A 184 -0.45 4.00 -23.72
C ASN A 184 1.07 4.25 -23.81
N ILE A 185 1.86 3.23 -24.22
CA ILE A 185 3.30 3.36 -24.49
C ILE A 185 3.55 4.41 -25.59
N ALA A 186 2.83 4.32 -26.71
CA ALA A 186 2.94 5.30 -27.80
C ALA A 186 2.60 6.73 -27.35
N LYS A 187 1.63 6.89 -26.44
CA LYS A 187 1.25 8.20 -25.89
C LYS A 187 2.32 8.78 -24.98
N ILE A 188 3.01 7.94 -24.20
CA ILE A 188 4.14 8.34 -23.35
C ILE A 188 5.33 8.77 -24.21
N GLU A 189 5.70 8.01 -25.25
CA GLU A 189 6.79 8.36 -26.15
C GLU A 189 6.57 9.71 -26.86
N ARG A 190 5.35 9.96 -27.37
CA ARG A 190 4.99 11.24 -27.99
C ARG A 190 5.15 12.42 -27.03
N ARG A 191 4.76 12.24 -25.76
CA ARG A 191 4.94 13.27 -24.71
C ARG A 191 6.42 13.54 -24.44
N TRP A 192 7.24 12.48 -24.42
CA TRP A 192 8.67 12.59 -24.16
C TRP A 192 9.43 13.29 -25.30
N ILE A 193 9.13 12.94 -26.56
CA ILE A 193 9.66 13.62 -27.76
C ILE A 193 9.27 15.10 -27.77
N LYS A 194 8.02 15.44 -27.46
CA LYS A 194 7.54 16.82 -27.38
C LYS A 194 8.28 17.63 -26.30
N ARG A 195 8.62 17.00 -25.17
CA ARG A 195 9.39 17.62 -24.08
C ARG A 195 10.85 17.87 -24.48
N LYS A 196 11.50 16.91 -25.14
CA LYS A 196 12.86 17.09 -25.71
C LYS A 196 12.93 18.25 -26.71
N LYS A 197 11.97 18.33 -27.64
CA LYS A 197 11.90 19.44 -28.61
C LYS A 197 11.74 20.81 -27.93
N ARG A 198 10.96 20.91 -26.86
CA ARG A 198 10.81 22.17 -26.11
C ARG A 198 12.10 22.59 -25.41
N MET A 199 12.84 21.63 -24.83
CA MET A 199 14.11 21.93 -24.16
C MET A 199 15.21 22.37 -25.14
N ALA A 200 15.17 21.87 -26.38
CA ALA A 200 16.12 22.24 -27.43
C ALA A 200 15.89 23.64 -28.05
N ILE A 201 14.74 24.28 -27.81
CA ILE A 201 14.42 25.62 -28.35
C ILE A 201 14.81 26.74 -27.35
N THR A 202 15.08 26.37 -26.10
CA THR A 202 15.43 27.29 -25.00
C THR A 202 16.95 27.42 -24.75
N HIS A 203 17.78 26.93 -25.67
CA HIS A 203 19.23 27.11 -25.71
C HIS A 203 19.63 27.69 -27.07
#